data_AF-A0A931FYW8-F1
#
_entry.id   AF-A0A931FYW8-F1
#
_cell.length_a   1.000
_cell.length_b   1.000
_cell.length_c   1.000
_cell.angle_alpha   90.00
_cell.angle_beta   90.00
_cell.angle_gamma   90.00
#
_symmetry.space_group_name_H-M   'P 1'
#
loop_
_entity.id
_entity.type
_entity.pdbx_description
1 polymer ?
#
loop_
_entity_poly.entity_id
_entity_poly.type
_entity_poly.pdbx_seq_one_letter_code
_entity_poly.pdbx_strand_id
1 'polypeptide(L)'
;MTTTQIDAPLTPSPAVRILPQLVGDTRYVLTGFPLGLAGVVLCLTGFAAGLGLAVVWVGVPIMIAAMMLARGFAVAERERIANVLGRPVPQPDYRTAEGKARRLVATLTDPQSWLDLAHAAVRFIPSTIAFSLVLAWWAGLLGSLTWSLWGWSLPNGPDDRDLPELLGFGDSYLTSIGFYLVLAVLFAITLPAVVRAAALLEARFARALLSRKN
;
A
#
# COMPACT_ATOMS: atom_id res chain seq x y z
N MET A 1 -33.50 42.18 19.91
CA MET A 1 -32.94 40.86 20.28
C MET A 1 -32.03 40.43 19.14
N THR A 2 -30.72 40.40 19.35
CA THR A 2 -29.72 40.04 18.34
C THR A 2 -29.02 38.78 18.83
N THR A 3 -29.30 37.64 18.20
CA THR A 3 -28.61 36.38 18.48
C THR A 3 -27.40 36.28 17.57
N THR A 4 -26.21 36.53 18.12
CA THR A 4 -24.93 36.29 17.45
C THR A 4 -24.70 34.77 17.40
N GLN A 5 -24.91 34.14 16.25
CA GLN A 5 -24.49 32.75 16.04
C GLN A 5 -22.98 32.72 15.85
N ILE A 6 -22.28 32.05 16.77
CA ILE A 6 -20.85 31.73 16.65
C ILE A 6 -20.77 30.31 16.09
N ASP A 7 -20.85 30.17 14.78
CA ASP A 7 -20.50 28.93 14.08
C ASP A 7 -19.01 28.98 13.74
N ALA A 8 -18.15 28.88 14.76
CA ALA A 8 -16.74 28.59 14.53
C ALA A 8 -16.62 27.08 14.21
N PRO A 9 -16.14 26.66 13.03
CA PRO A 9 -15.95 25.25 12.74
C PRO A 9 -14.95 24.68 13.74
N LEU A 10 -15.40 23.75 14.58
CA LEU A 10 -14.55 23.02 15.51
C LEU A 10 -13.56 22.18 14.69
N THR A 11 -12.36 22.70 14.45
CA THR A 11 -11.27 21.90 13.89
C THR A 11 -10.85 20.87 14.93
N PRO A 12 -10.96 19.56 14.65
CA PRO A 12 -10.55 18.53 15.61
C PRO A 12 -9.07 18.71 15.98
N SER A 13 -8.75 18.49 17.25
CA SER A 13 -7.36 18.57 17.72
C SER A 13 -6.46 17.57 16.96
N PRO A 14 -5.18 17.91 16.75
CA PRO A 14 -4.25 17.06 15.99
C PRO A 14 -4.12 15.64 16.56
N ALA A 15 -4.26 15.47 17.88
CA ALA A 15 -4.24 14.17 18.56
C ALA A 15 -5.41 13.26 18.14
N VAL A 16 -6.61 13.82 17.91
CA VAL A 16 -7.80 13.05 17.52
C VAL A 16 -7.70 12.52 16.07
N ARG A 17 -6.82 13.10 15.25
CA ARG A 17 -6.63 12.68 13.85
C ARG A 17 -5.64 11.51 13.67
N ILE A 18 -4.81 11.22 14.68
CA ILE A 18 -3.72 10.24 14.53
C ILE A 18 -4.27 8.84 14.25
N LEU A 19 -5.29 8.40 14.99
CA LEU A 19 -5.85 7.06 14.86
C LEU A 19 -6.54 6.81 13.50
N PRO A 20 -7.50 7.64 13.03
CA PRO A 20 -8.12 7.43 11.73
C PRO A 20 -7.10 7.54 10.58
N GLN A 21 -6.09 8.39 10.71
CA GLN A 21 -5.01 8.50 9.72
C GLN A 21 -4.11 7.27 9.70
N LEU A 22 -3.70 6.77 10.88
CA LEU A 22 -2.92 5.53 11.00
C LEU A 22 -3.65 4.34 10.40
N VAL A 23 -4.96 4.21 10.67
CA VAL A 23 -5.80 3.15 10.10
C VAL A 23 -5.90 3.29 8.58
N GLY A 24 -6.13 4.51 8.08
CA GLY A 24 -6.17 4.80 6.65
C GLY A 24 -4.86 4.44 5.94
N ASP A 25 -3.73 4.91 6.47
CA ASP A 25 -2.40 4.70 5.88
C ASP A 25 -1.98 3.21 6.00
N THR A 26 -2.29 2.54 7.12
CA THR A 26 -2.06 1.09 7.28
C THR A 26 -2.85 0.29 6.26
N ARG A 27 -4.16 0.57 6.12
CA ARG A 27 -5.01 -0.09 5.13
C ARG A 27 -4.48 0.15 3.72
N TYR A 28 -4.07 1.37 3.41
CA TYR A 28 -3.49 1.73 2.10
C TYR A 28 -2.26 0.86 1.79
N VAL A 29 -1.28 0.82 2.70
CA VAL A 29 -0.04 0.04 2.49
C VAL A 29 -0.32 -1.47 2.44
N LEU A 30 -1.11 -1.99 3.39
CA LEU A 30 -1.39 -3.43 3.46
C LEU A 30 -2.15 -3.95 2.24
N THR A 31 -3.04 -3.13 1.67
CA THR A 31 -3.75 -3.48 0.42
C THR A 31 -2.95 -3.15 -0.85
N GLY A 32 -1.85 -2.38 -0.73
CA GLY A 32 -0.97 -2.04 -1.84
C GLY A 32 -0.29 -3.27 -2.46
N PHE A 33 0.26 -4.16 -1.63
CA PHE A 33 0.91 -5.39 -2.08
C PHE A 33 0.00 -6.33 -2.87
N PRO A 34 -1.16 -6.79 -2.36
CA PRO A 34 -2.02 -7.70 -3.11
C PRO A 34 -2.56 -7.08 -4.41
N LEU A 35 -2.85 -5.77 -4.41
CA LEU A 35 -3.25 -5.06 -5.64
C LEU A 35 -2.11 -4.94 -6.65
N GLY A 36 -0.89 -4.64 -6.18
CA GLY A 36 0.29 -4.60 -7.03
C GLY A 36 0.61 -5.97 -7.63
N LEU A 37 0.50 -7.04 -6.83
CA LEU A 37 0.71 -8.41 -7.27
C LEU A 37 -0.31 -8.82 -8.33
N ALA A 38 -1.60 -8.56 -8.06
CA ALA A 38 -2.66 -8.81 -9.03
C ALA A 38 -2.45 -8.01 -10.33
N GLY A 39 -2.02 -6.75 -10.24
CA GLY A 39 -1.68 -5.92 -11.39
C GLY A 39 -0.55 -6.52 -12.23
N VAL A 40 0.58 -6.88 -11.61
CA VAL A 40 1.71 -7.51 -12.31
C VAL A 40 1.28 -8.83 -12.94
N VAL A 41 0.66 -9.72 -12.17
CA VAL A 41 0.28 -11.05 -12.67
C VAL A 41 -0.72 -10.90 -13.81
N LEU A 42 -1.86 -10.23 -13.61
CA LEU A 42 -2.92 -10.21 -14.62
C LEU A 42 -2.56 -9.37 -15.85
N CYS A 43 -1.98 -8.17 -15.66
CA CYS A 43 -1.69 -7.29 -16.79
C CYS A 43 -0.49 -7.79 -17.60
N LEU A 44 0.59 -8.24 -16.94
CA LEU A 44 1.81 -8.63 -17.64
C LEU A 44 1.66 -10.02 -18.29
N THR A 45 1.03 -10.98 -17.60
CA THR A 45 0.73 -12.29 -18.24
C THR A 45 -0.30 -12.15 -19.33
N GLY A 46 -1.36 -11.36 -19.14
CA GLY A 46 -2.38 -11.10 -20.15
C GLY A 46 -1.78 -10.42 -21.38
N PHE A 47 -0.91 -9.42 -21.18
CA PHE A 47 -0.22 -8.76 -22.27
C PHE A 47 0.73 -9.71 -23.02
N ALA A 48 1.56 -10.47 -22.30
CA ALA A 48 2.49 -11.42 -22.91
C ALA A 48 1.76 -12.54 -23.67
N ALA A 49 0.69 -13.09 -23.09
CA ALA A 49 -0.15 -14.09 -23.74
C ALA A 49 -0.85 -13.51 -24.98
N GLY A 50 -1.38 -12.29 -24.87
CA GLY A 50 -1.98 -11.57 -26.00
C GLY A 50 -0.96 -11.30 -27.12
N LEU A 51 0.28 -10.96 -26.77
CA LEU A 51 1.35 -10.77 -27.75
C LEU A 51 1.70 -12.09 -28.46
N GLY A 52 1.84 -13.19 -27.71
CA GLY A 52 2.12 -14.52 -28.28
C GLY A 52 0.99 -15.04 -29.19
N LEU A 53 -0.26 -14.76 -28.82
CA LEU A 53 -1.45 -15.15 -29.59
C LEU A 53 -1.83 -14.15 -30.69
N ALA A 54 -1.08 -13.05 -30.85
CA ALA A 54 -1.39 -12.03 -31.85
C ALA A 54 -1.32 -12.58 -33.29
N VAL A 55 -0.47 -13.58 -33.52
CA VAL A 55 -0.30 -14.26 -34.82
C VAL A 55 -1.61 -14.86 -35.34
N VAL A 56 -2.45 -15.36 -34.43
CA VAL A 56 -3.76 -15.96 -34.77
C VAL A 56 -4.92 -14.98 -34.62
N TRP A 57 -4.63 -13.67 -34.52
CA TRP A 57 -5.57 -12.56 -34.30
C TRP A 57 -6.32 -12.58 -32.94
N VAL A 58 -6.45 -13.73 -32.28
CA VAL A 58 -7.06 -13.87 -30.95
C VAL A 58 -6.31 -13.11 -29.87
N GLY A 59 -5.00 -12.92 -30.04
CA GLY A 59 -4.17 -12.22 -29.06
C GLY A 59 -4.43 -10.71 -28.95
N VAL A 60 -4.91 -10.07 -30.02
CA VAL A 60 -5.20 -8.63 -30.02
C VAL A 60 -6.29 -8.26 -29.00
N PRO A 61 -7.45 -8.95 -28.96
CA PRO A 61 -8.44 -8.79 -27.87
C PRO A 61 -7.87 -8.98 -26.48
N ILE A 62 -7.00 -9.99 -26.27
CA ILE A 62 -6.41 -10.30 -24.96
C ILE A 62 -5.48 -9.17 -24.51
N MET A 63 -4.64 -8.67 -25.42
CA MET A 63 -3.74 -7.55 -25.15
C MET A 63 -4.53 -6.29 -24.76
N ILE A 64 -5.64 -6.02 -25.44
CA ILE A 64 -6.48 -4.85 -25.14
C ILE A 64 -7.20 -5.02 -23.80
N ALA A 65 -7.67 -6.22 -23.47
CA ALA A 65 -8.22 -6.52 -22.16
C ALA A 65 -7.18 -6.28 -21.05
N ALA A 66 -5.93 -6.70 -21.25
CA ALA A 66 -4.84 -6.47 -20.30
C ALA A 66 -4.54 -4.97 -20.11
N MET A 67 -4.51 -4.18 -21.18
CA MET A 67 -4.33 -2.72 -21.09
C MET A 67 -5.51 -2.03 -20.40
N MET A 68 -6.75 -2.45 -20.69
CA MET A 68 -7.93 -1.93 -19.99
C MET A 68 -7.91 -2.27 -18.50
N LEU A 69 -7.44 -3.47 -18.15
CA LEU A 69 -7.27 -3.87 -16.76
C LEU A 69 -6.19 -3.03 -16.06
N ALA A 70 -5.06 -2.79 -16.74
CA ALA A 70 -3.99 -1.93 -16.22
C ALA A 70 -4.49 -0.50 -15.96
N ARG A 71 -5.31 0.03 -16.88
CA ARG A 71 -6.01 1.32 -16.71
C ARG A 71 -6.94 1.30 -15.49
N GLY A 72 -7.70 0.23 -15.28
CA GLY A 72 -8.53 0.05 -14.10
C GLY A 72 -7.72 0.14 -12.80
N PHE A 73 -6.58 -0.56 -12.73
CA PHE A 73 -5.66 -0.47 -11.59
C PHE A 73 -5.08 0.93 -11.39
N ALA A 74 -4.74 1.64 -12.46
CA ALA A 74 -4.25 3.01 -12.38
C ALA A 74 -5.31 3.99 -11.86
N VAL A 75 -6.57 3.84 -12.28
CA VAL A 75 -7.70 4.65 -11.77
C VAL A 75 -7.96 4.37 -10.29
N ALA A 76 -8.07 3.08 -9.91
CA ALA A 76 -8.25 2.69 -8.52
C ALA A 76 -7.12 3.23 -7.64
N GLU A 77 -5.89 3.27 -8.16
CA GLU A 77 -4.78 3.83 -7.40
C GLU A 77 -4.86 5.34 -7.22
N ARG A 78 -5.28 6.08 -8.25
CA ARG A 78 -5.48 7.54 -8.14
C ARG A 78 -6.48 7.90 -7.05
N GLU A 79 -7.54 7.12 -6.90
CA GLU A 79 -8.53 7.29 -5.83
C GLU A 79 -7.93 7.00 -4.45
N ARG A 80 -7.15 5.92 -4.33
CA ARG A 80 -6.50 5.54 -3.07
C ARG A 80 -5.47 6.57 -2.61
N ILE A 81 -4.64 7.08 -3.52
CA ILE A 81 -3.62 8.09 -3.19
C ILE A 81 -4.22 9.46 -2.89
N ALA A 82 -5.40 9.79 -3.44
CA ALA A 82 -6.08 11.05 -3.16
C ALA A 82 -6.44 11.16 -1.67
N ASN A 83 -6.88 10.05 -1.06
CA ASN A 83 -7.18 9.97 0.37
C ASN A 83 -5.93 10.18 1.24
N VAL A 84 -4.79 9.58 0.87
CA VAL A 84 -3.52 9.68 1.62
C VAL A 84 -2.90 11.08 1.51
N LEU A 85 -2.97 11.67 0.31
CA LEU A 85 -2.35 12.97 -0.02
C LEU A 85 -3.25 14.16 0.32
N GLY A 86 -4.52 13.93 0.64
CA GLY A 86 -5.48 14.98 0.98
C GLY A 86 -5.79 15.93 -0.18
N ARG A 87 -5.51 15.53 -1.43
CA ARG A 87 -5.77 16.34 -2.63
C ARG A 87 -6.19 15.47 -3.81
N PRO A 88 -7.11 15.95 -4.65
CA PRO A 88 -7.51 15.22 -5.85
C PRO A 88 -6.30 15.04 -6.78
N VAL A 89 -6.20 13.86 -7.39
CA VAL A 89 -5.21 13.58 -8.42
C VAL A 89 -5.88 13.74 -9.78
N PRO A 90 -5.31 14.55 -10.70
CA PRO A 90 -5.89 14.75 -12.03
C PRO A 90 -6.11 13.42 -12.75
N GLN A 91 -7.29 13.24 -13.35
CA GLN A 91 -7.54 12.12 -14.23
C GLN A 91 -6.97 12.44 -15.64
N PRO A 92 -6.31 11.50 -16.31
CA PRO A 92 -5.85 11.70 -17.69
C PRO A 92 -7.01 11.74 -18.66
N ASP A 93 -6.87 12.56 -19.69
CA ASP A 93 -7.74 12.51 -20.87
C ASP A 93 -7.32 11.34 -21.75
N TYR A 94 -8.09 10.27 -21.67
CA TYR A 94 -7.91 9.12 -22.54
C TYR A 94 -8.51 9.39 -23.91
N ARG A 95 -7.81 8.99 -24.99
CA ARG A 95 -8.34 9.12 -26.36
C ARG A 95 -9.60 8.29 -26.53
N THR A 96 -10.74 8.96 -26.72
CA THR A 96 -12.01 8.33 -27.10
C THR A 96 -12.11 8.28 -28.63
N ALA A 97 -12.42 7.11 -29.18
CA ALA A 97 -12.65 6.93 -30.61
C ALA A 97 -14.00 6.26 -30.84
N GLU A 98 -14.72 6.74 -31.86
CA GLU A 98 -15.99 6.16 -32.29
C GLU A 98 -15.76 4.94 -33.18
N GLY A 99 -16.49 3.85 -32.89
CA GLY A 99 -16.39 2.56 -33.59
C GLY A 99 -15.47 1.54 -32.91
N LYS A 100 -15.88 0.25 -32.91
CA LYS A 100 -15.17 -0.84 -32.20
C LYS A 100 -13.71 -0.95 -32.64
N ALA A 101 -13.45 -1.00 -33.95
CA ALA A 101 -12.08 -1.13 -34.49
C ALA A 101 -11.19 0.08 -34.17
N ARG A 102 -11.73 1.30 -34.28
CA ARG A 102 -10.99 2.54 -34.00
C ARG A 102 -10.66 2.68 -32.51
N ARG A 103 -11.52 2.16 -31.62
CA ARG A 103 -11.29 2.10 -30.16
C ARG A 103 -10.19 1.11 -29.78
N LEU A 104 -10.09 -0.03 -30.49
CA LEU A 104 -8.99 -1.00 -30.30
C LEU A 104 -7.64 -0.36 -30.66
N VAL A 105 -7.56 0.29 -31.83
CA VAL A 105 -6.34 0.98 -32.28
C VAL A 105 -5.99 2.17 -31.38
N ALA A 106 -7.00 2.95 -30.96
CA ALA A 106 -6.81 4.08 -30.05
C ALA A 106 -6.21 3.64 -28.71
N THR A 107 -6.62 2.49 -28.17
CA THR A 107 -6.06 1.95 -26.91
C THR A 107 -4.59 1.55 -27.06
N LEU A 108 -4.24 0.91 -28.18
CA LEU A 108 -2.86 0.49 -28.45
C LEU A 108 -1.92 1.65 -28.77
N THR A 109 -2.46 2.75 -29.31
CA THR A 109 -1.69 3.92 -29.74
C THR A 109 -1.74 5.05 -28.70
N ASP A 110 -2.45 4.85 -27.60
CA ASP A 110 -2.56 5.83 -26.51
C ASP A 110 -1.35 5.73 -25.56
N PRO A 111 -0.49 6.76 -25.47
CA PRO A 111 0.67 6.75 -24.59
C PRO A 111 0.31 6.50 -23.11
N GLN A 112 -0.87 6.97 -22.67
CA GLN A 112 -1.32 6.77 -21.29
C GLN A 112 -1.58 5.29 -20.98
N SER A 113 -2.10 4.53 -21.94
CA SER A 113 -2.38 3.11 -21.76
C SER A 113 -1.09 2.29 -21.56
N TRP A 114 0.02 2.71 -22.17
CA TRP A 114 1.36 2.13 -21.93
C TRP A 114 1.92 2.52 -20.56
N LEU A 115 1.71 3.75 -20.11
CA LEU A 115 2.09 4.18 -18.76
C LEU A 115 1.29 3.42 -17.69
N ASP A 116 0.00 3.18 -17.92
CA ASP A 116 -0.85 2.40 -17.01
C ASP A 116 -0.36 0.94 -16.90
N LEU A 117 0.08 0.34 -18.02
CA LEU A 117 0.71 -1.00 -18.03
C LEU A 117 2.07 -1.01 -17.32
N ALA A 118 2.92 -0.01 -17.55
CA ALA A 118 4.19 0.14 -16.85
C ALA A 118 3.98 0.33 -15.34
N HIS A 119 2.96 1.09 -14.95
CA HIS A 119 2.56 1.23 -13.55
C HIS A 119 2.13 -0.11 -12.96
N ALA A 120 1.30 -0.90 -13.65
CA ALA A 120 0.93 -2.24 -13.20
C ALA A 120 2.16 -3.15 -13.02
N ALA A 121 3.19 -3.03 -13.87
CA ALA A 121 4.42 -3.82 -13.78
C ALA A 121 5.34 -3.42 -12.62
N VAL A 122 5.55 -2.12 -12.40
CA VAL A 122 6.59 -1.64 -11.48
C VAL A 122 6.06 -1.39 -10.07
N ARG A 123 4.76 -1.07 -9.92
CA ARG A 123 4.15 -0.72 -8.64
C ARG A 123 4.37 -1.78 -7.55
N PHE A 124 4.39 -3.06 -7.91
CA PHE A 124 4.55 -4.15 -6.95
C PHE A 124 5.82 -3.99 -6.09
N ILE A 125 6.89 -3.40 -6.62
CA ILE A 125 8.17 -3.25 -5.91
C ILE A 125 8.02 -2.34 -4.67
N PRO A 126 7.65 -1.05 -4.78
CA PRO A 126 7.47 -0.20 -3.61
C PRO A 126 6.36 -0.69 -2.69
N SER A 127 5.27 -1.25 -3.25
CA SER A 127 4.18 -1.81 -2.42
C SER A 127 4.66 -3.00 -1.57
N THR A 128 5.55 -3.85 -2.09
CA THR A 128 6.13 -4.98 -1.33
C THR A 128 7.03 -4.48 -0.19
N ILE A 129 7.88 -3.49 -0.46
CA ILE A 129 8.76 -2.92 0.56
C ILE A 129 7.94 -2.27 1.68
N ALA A 130 6.96 -1.43 1.31
CA ALA A 130 6.07 -0.77 2.25
C ALA A 130 5.25 -1.79 3.06
N PHE A 131 4.69 -2.81 2.41
CA PHE A 131 3.95 -3.89 3.05
C PHE A 131 4.81 -4.62 4.08
N SER A 132 6.00 -5.10 3.70
CA SER A 132 6.89 -5.83 4.61
C SER A 132 7.29 -4.98 5.81
N LEU A 133 7.58 -3.69 5.61
CA LEU A 133 7.93 -2.77 6.68
C LEU A 133 6.78 -2.56 7.67
N VAL A 134 5.59 -2.23 7.16
CA VAL A 134 4.40 -2.00 7.99
C VAL A 134 3.96 -3.27 8.69
N LEU A 135 3.99 -4.41 8.00
CA LEU A 135 3.68 -5.71 8.57
C LEU A 135 4.66 -6.09 9.69
N ALA A 136 5.96 -5.88 9.49
CA ALA A 136 6.97 -6.14 10.52
C ALA A 136 6.78 -5.25 11.75
N TRP A 137 6.41 -3.98 11.57
CA TRP A 137 6.10 -3.07 12.69
C TRP A 137 4.88 -3.50 13.49
N TRP A 138 3.80 -3.89 12.81
CA TRP A 138 2.61 -4.43 13.47
C TRP A 138 2.89 -5.76 14.16
N ALA A 139 3.65 -6.65 13.51
CA ALA A 139 4.05 -7.93 14.09
C ALA A 139 4.96 -7.74 15.31
N GLY A 140 5.89 -6.78 15.27
CA GLY A 140 6.76 -6.44 16.40
C GLY A 140 5.97 -5.88 17.59
N LEU A 141 5.04 -4.95 17.33
CA LEU A 141 4.16 -4.40 18.36
C LEU A 141 3.27 -5.48 19.00
N LEU A 142 2.52 -6.22 18.17
CA LEU A 142 1.59 -7.23 18.64
C LEU A 142 2.31 -8.42 19.26
N GLY A 143 3.43 -8.85 18.69
CA GLY A 143 4.26 -9.92 19.20
C GLY A 143 4.83 -9.60 20.58
N SER A 144 5.38 -8.40 20.75
CA SER A 144 5.92 -7.96 22.05
C SER A 144 4.82 -7.83 23.12
N LEU A 145 3.66 -7.31 22.73
CA LEU A 145 2.51 -7.17 23.63
C LEU A 145 1.92 -8.54 24.02
N THR A 146 1.77 -9.44 23.05
CA THR A 146 1.22 -10.79 23.28
C THR A 146 2.17 -11.65 24.10
N TRP A 147 3.48 -11.56 23.83
CA TRP A 147 4.49 -12.24 24.65
C TRP A 147 4.41 -11.79 26.10
N SER A 148 4.25 -10.48 26.36
CA SER A 148 4.11 -9.95 27.73
C SER A 148 2.89 -10.51 28.47
N LEU A 149 1.83 -10.89 27.74
CA LEU A 149 0.59 -11.43 28.31
C LEU A 149 0.65 -12.93 28.60
N TRP A 150 1.28 -13.73 27.73
CA TRP A 150 1.23 -15.20 27.80
C TRP A 150 2.58 -15.88 28.00
N GLY A 151 3.70 -15.16 27.91
CA GLY A 151 5.04 -15.72 27.81
C GLY A 151 5.43 -16.54 29.03
N TRP A 152 4.86 -16.21 30.18
CA TRP A 152 4.99 -16.96 31.43
C TRP A 152 4.38 -18.36 31.41
N SER A 153 3.47 -18.63 30.49
CA SER A 153 2.76 -19.91 30.39
C SER A 153 3.46 -20.93 29.48
N LEU A 154 4.49 -20.50 28.74
CA LEU A 154 5.20 -21.39 27.83
C LEU A 154 6.15 -22.29 28.61
N PRO A 155 6.14 -23.62 28.37
CA PRO A 155 7.15 -24.49 28.92
C PRO A 155 8.51 -24.14 28.31
N ASN A 156 9.47 -23.77 29.16
CA ASN A 156 10.84 -23.51 28.71
C ASN A 156 11.62 -24.83 28.73
N GLY A 157 12.03 -25.30 27.56
CA GLY A 157 12.93 -26.43 27.40
C GLY A 157 14.37 -26.08 27.81
N PRO A 158 15.25 -27.08 28.01
CA PRO A 158 16.66 -26.86 28.38
C PRO A 158 17.46 -26.05 27.36
N ASP A 159 17.02 -26.06 26.10
CA ASP A 159 17.66 -25.36 24.97
C ASP A 159 16.88 -24.12 24.50
N ASP A 160 15.74 -23.80 25.14
CA ASP A 160 14.94 -22.64 24.76
C ASP A 160 15.59 -21.36 25.29
N ARG A 161 15.90 -20.44 24.38
CA ARG A 161 16.47 -19.14 24.72
C ARG A 161 15.60 -18.02 24.20
N ASP A 162 15.22 -17.12 25.10
CA ASP A 162 14.49 -15.92 24.72
C ASP A 162 15.43 -14.90 24.05
N LEU A 163 14.85 -14.00 23.25
CA LEU A 163 15.58 -12.90 22.61
C LEU A 163 16.46 -12.08 23.58
N PRO A 164 16.03 -11.72 24.81
CA PRO A 164 16.86 -10.99 25.76
C PRO A 164 18.08 -11.78 26.21
N GLU A 165 17.95 -13.10 26.36
CA GLU A 165 19.06 -13.99 26.73
C GLU A 165 20.08 -14.09 25.58
N LEU A 166 19.60 -14.23 24.34
CA LEU A 166 20.44 -14.21 23.14
C LEU A 166 21.21 -12.89 22.95
N LEU A 167 20.64 -11.79 23.43
CA LEU A 167 21.25 -10.46 23.42
C LEU A 167 22.15 -10.21 24.64
N GLY A 168 22.24 -11.15 25.58
CA GLY A 168 23.12 -11.08 26.75
C GLY A 168 22.54 -10.33 27.96
N PHE A 169 21.23 -10.07 27.99
CA PHE A 169 20.57 -9.42 29.13
C PHE A 169 20.26 -10.38 30.30
N GLY A 170 20.46 -11.69 30.10
CA GLY A 170 20.21 -12.74 31.07
C GLY A 170 18.88 -13.45 30.87
N ASP A 171 18.67 -14.50 31.67
CA ASP A 171 17.52 -15.43 31.65
C ASP A 171 16.41 -15.03 32.64
N SER A 172 16.58 -13.90 33.34
CA SER A 172 15.61 -13.46 34.33
C SER A 172 14.28 -13.06 33.68
N TYR A 173 13.18 -13.61 34.19
CA TYR A 173 11.83 -13.32 33.72
C TYR A 173 11.48 -11.82 33.74
N LEU A 174 11.95 -11.08 34.77
CA LEU A 174 11.72 -9.63 34.87
C LEU A 174 12.44 -8.86 33.75
N THR A 175 13.64 -9.31 33.36
CA THR A 175 14.38 -8.75 32.23
C THR A 175 13.62 -8.97 30.93
N SER A 176 13.08 -10.17 30.72
CA SER A 176 12.31 -10.47 29.52
C SER A 176 11.03 -9.65 29.42
N ILE A 177 10.21 -9.57 30.48
CA ILE A 177 9.03 -8.69 30.49
C ILE A 177 9.41 -7.24 30.20
N GLY A 178 10.41 -6.71 30.92
CA GLY A 178 10.86 -5.33 30.74
C GLY A 178 11.31 -5.06 29.30
N PHE A 179 12.07 -5.99 28.72
CA PHE A 179 12.53 -5.91 27.34
C PHE A 179 11.37 -5.86 26.33
N TYR A 180 10.43 -6.81 26.41
CA TYR A 180 9.30 -6.84 25.47
C TYR A 180 8.32 -5.67 25.68
N LEU A 181 8.14 -5.17 26.90
CA LEU A 181 7.35 -3.96 27.14
C LEU A 181 8.00 -2.71 26.53
N VAL A 182 9.31 -2.53 26.71
CA VAL A 182 10.06 -1.44 26.09
C VAL A 182 9.99 -1.54 24.57
N LEU A 183 10.13 -2.75 24.03
CA LEU A 183 10.02 -3.00 22.59
C LEU A 183 8.61 -2.70 22.06
N ALA A 184 7.56 -3.08 22.78
CA ALA A 184 6.17 -2.76 22.44
C ALA A 184 5.94 -1.24 22.42
N VAL A 185 6.42 -0.52 23.43
CA VAL A 185 6.34 0.95 23.49
C VAL A 185 7.10 1.60 22.33
N LEU A 186 8.31 1.11 22.03
CA LEU A 186 9.12 1.59 20.91
C LEU A 186 8.39 1.40 19.58
N PHE A 187 7.87 0.21 19.30
CA PHE A 187 7.08 -0.03 18.10
C PHE A 187 5.82 0.84 18.06
N ALA A 188 5.08 0.97 19.17
CA ALA A 188 3.87 1.78 19.24
C ALA A 188 4.13 3.27 18.93
N ILE A 189 5.21 3.83 19.48
CA ILE A 189 5.58 5.24 19.26
C ILE A 189 6.05 5.48 17.82
N THR A 190 6.82 4.55 17.26
CA THR A 190 7.40 4.69 15.91
C THR A 190 6.44 4.32 14.78
N LEU A 191 5.42 3.48 15.05
CA LEU A 191 4.46 2.97 14.08
C LEU A 191 3.78 4.06 13.24
N PRO A 192 3.21 5.15 13.81
CA PRO A 192 2.57 6.19 13.01
C PRO A 192 3.53 6.88 12.02
N ALA A 193 4.78 7.11 12.43
CA ALA A 193 5.78 7.72 11.57
C ALA A 193 6.18 6.78 10.42
N VAL A 194 6.40 5.49 10.72
CA VAL A 194 6.80 4.48 9.73
C VAL A 194 5.69 4.22 8.72
N VAL A 195 4.45 4.02 9.19
CA VAL A 195 3.29 3.81 8.32
C VAL A 195 3.06 5.04 7.43
N ARG A 196 3.17 6.25 7.98
CA ARG A 196 3.02 7.49 7.22
C ARG A 196 4.12 7.65 6.17
N ALA A 197 5.37 7.38 6.53
CA ALA A 197 6.50 7.47 5.62
C ALA A 197 6.35 6.47 4.46
N ALA A 198 5.99 5.23 4.76
CA ALA A 198 5.75 4.19 3.76
C ALA A 198 4.60 4.58 2.80
N ALA A 199 3.46 5.01 3.34
CA ALA A 199 2.31 5.45 2.55
C ALA A 199 2.65 6.65 1.65
N LEU A 200 3.39 7.63 2.17
CA LEU A 200 3.82 8.80 1.38
C LEU A 200 4.83 8.44 0.29
N LEU A 201 5.76 7.52 0.55
CA LEU A 201 6.73 7.06 -0.44
C LEU A 201 6.03 6.34 -1.59
N GLU A 202 5.14 5.40 -1.29
CA GLU A 202 4.34 4.67 -2.29
C GLU A 202 3.47 5.66 -3.09
N ALA A 203 2.78 6.58 -2.42
CA ALA A 203 1.91 7.55 -3.07
C ALA A 203 2.68 8.56 -3.94
N ARG A 204 3.91 8.96 -3.54
CA ARG A 204 4.80 9.82 -4.34
C ARG A 204 5.33 9.07 -5.57
N PHE A 205 5.70 7.80 -5.41
CA PHE A 205 6.13 6.95 -6.52
C PHE A 205 5.01 6.81 -7.56
N ALA A 206 3.80 6.45 -7.11
CA ALA A 206 2.63 6.32 -7.98
C ALA A 206 2.31 7.64 -8.69
N ARG A 207 2.36 8.78 -7.97
CA ARG A 207 2.17 10.10 -8.58
C ARG A 207 3.26 10.39 -9.62
N ALA A 208 4.54 10.16 -9.33
CA ALA A 208 5.62 10.46 -10.27
C ALA A 208 5.45 9.69 -11.59
N LEU A 209 4.99 8.43 -11.51
CA LEU A 209 4.76 7.59 -12.67
C LEU A 209 3.49 7.99 -13.45
N LEU A 210 2.40 8.31 -12.74
CA LEU A 210 1.09 8.61 -13.34
C LEU A 210 0.90 10.09 -13.72
N SER A 211 1.77 10.99 -13.26
CA SER A 211 1.68 12.45 -13.46
C SER A 211 2.65 12.96 -14.53
N ARG A 212 3.24 12.10 -15.35
CA ARG A 212 4.13 12.54 -16.44
C ARG A 212 3.28 13.19 -17.54
N LYS A 213 3.03 14.49 -17.35
CA LYS A 213 2.45 15.40 -18.32
C LYS A 213 3.51 15.68 -19.39
N ASN A 214 3.16 15.49 -20.66
CA ASN A 214 3.81 16.19 -21.77
C ASN A 214 3.52 17.68 -21.65
#